data_AF-A0A3A0DU57-F1
#
_entry.id   AF-A0A3A0DU57-F1
#
_cell.length_a   1.000
_cell.length_b   1.000
_cell.length_c   1.000
_cell.angle_alpha   90.00
_cell.angle_beta   90.00
_cell.angle_gamma   90.00
#
_symmetry.space_group_name_H-M   'P 1'
#
loop_
_entity.id
_entity.type
_entity.pdbx_description
1 polymer ?
#
loop_
_entity_poly.entity_id
_entity_poly.type
_entity_poly.pdbx_seq_one_letter_code
_entity_poly.pdbx_strand_id
1 'polypeptide(L)'
;MFTTNELDEYMAEIRVRVCSHCIERPPGGPPCAPHGKLCGIELHLAEVVELCHQSPSGLLEPYRIRFHEEVCSHCANRESTQCPCPLDYLLPLAVEAIEAVDERRQICA
;
A
#
# COMPACT_ATOMS: atom_id res chain seq x y z
N MET A 1 -0.88 -8.90 -13.69
CA MET A 1 -0.72 -10.01 -12.72
C MET A 1 0.74 -10.04 -12.31
N PHE A 2 1.04 -9.67 -11.07
CA PHE A 2 2.40 -9.58 -10.54
C PHE A 2 2.93 -10.95 -10.12
N THR A 3 4.22 -11.20 -10.33
CA THR A 3 4.89 -12.37 -9.72
C THR A 3 5.25 -12.08 -8.26
N THR A 4 5.47 -13.14 -7.47
CA THR A 4 5.85 -13.01 -6.06
C THR A 4 7.09 -12.13 -5.87
N ASN A 5 8.10 -12.27 -6.73
CA ASN A 5 9.33 -11.47 -6.64
C ASN A 5 9.08 -9.98 -6.88
N GLU A 6 8.10 -9.63 -7.73
CA GLU A 6 7.77 -8.23 -7.98
C GLU A 6 7.06 -7.60 -6.78
N LEU A 7 6.09 -8.33 -6.22
CA LEU A 7 5.40 -7.90 -5.00
C LEU A 7 6.36 -7.79 -3.82
N ASP A 8 7.38 -8.64 -3.73
CA ASP A 8 8.41 -8.56 -2.69
C ASP A 8 9.23 -7.27 -2.78
N GLU A 9 9.56 -6.80 -4.00
CA GLU A 9 10.26 -5.53 -4.21
C GLU A 9 9.41 -4.32 -3.81
N TYR A 10 8.13 -4.28 -4.20
CA TYR A 10 7.21 -3.22 -3.76
C TYR A 10 7.04 -3.24 -2.25
N MET A 11 6.83 -4.41 -1.66
CA MET A 11 6.72 -4.57 -0.20
C MET A 11 7.99 -4.12 0.51
N ALA A 12 9.18 -4.37 -0.05
CA ALA A 12 10.44 -3.90 0.52
C ALA A 12 10.52 -2.36 0.55
N GLU A 13 10.16 -1.67 -0.54
CA GLU A 13 10.15 -0.20 -0.58
C GLU A 13 9.07 0.38 0.36
N ILE A 14 7.86 -0.20 0.37
CA ILE A 14 6.77 0.18 1.27
C ILE A 14 7.22 0.04 2.73
N ARG A 15 7.97 -1.01 3.09
CA ARG A 15 8.49 -1.17 4.44
C ARG A 15 9.42 -0.03 4.86
N VAL A 16 10.19 0.51 3.91
CA VAL A 16 11.13 1.62 4.15
C VAL A 16 10.41 2.95 4.24
N ARG A 17 9.44 3.22 3.36
CA ARG A 17 8.80 4.55 3.24
C ARG A 17 7.47 4.70 3.96
N VAL A 18 6.61 3.69 3.89
CA VAL A 18 5.26 3.75 4.46
C VAL A 18 5.30 3.26 5.90
N CYS A 19 5.84 2.06 6.10
CA CYS A 19 5.72 1.40 7.38
C CYS A 19 6.58 2.03 8.48
N SER A 20 7.65 2.74 8.13
CA SER A 20 8.47 3.54 9.07
C SER A 20 7.71 4.75 9.62
N HIS A 21 6.63 5.18 8.95
CA HIS A 21 5.73 6.26 9.37
C HIS A 21 4.39 5.74 9.93
N CYS A 22 4.17 4.42 9.93
CA CYS A 22 2.92 3.83 10.38
C CYS A 22 2.88 3.72 11.91
N ILE A 23 1.89 4.36 12.54
CA ILE A 23 1.73 4.35 14.00
C ILE A 23 1.50 2.96 14.59
N GLU A 24 0.95 2.04 13.80
CA GLU A 24 0.68 0.65 14.21
C GLU A 24 1.93 -0.24 14.16
N ARG A 25 3.02 0.20 13.50
CA ARG A 25 4.25 -0.58 13.36
C ARG A 25 5.35 -0.02 14.26
N PRO A 26 5.81 -0.78 15.27
CA PRO A 26 6.95 -0.35 16.07
C PRO A 26 8.24 -0.28 15.21
N PRO A 27 9.19 0.63 15.51
CA PRO A 27 10.46 0.71 14.79
C PRO A 27 11.20 -0.64 14.79
N GLY A 28 11.58 -1.13 13.60
CA GLY A 28 12.23 -2.43 13.44
C GLY A 28 11.33 -3.65 13.66
N GLY A 29 10.02 -3.46 13.88
CA GLY A 29 9.08 -4.54 14.13
C GLY A 29 8.88 -5.47 12.93
N PRO A 30 8.51 -6.75 13.17
CA PRO A 30 8.15 -7.67 12.09
C PRO A 30 6.93 -7.18 11.30
N PRO A 31 6.52 -7.91 10.23
CA PRO A 31 5.25 -7.67 9.56
C PRO A 31 4.06 -7.49 10.52
N CYS A 32 3.00 -6.83 10.05
CA CYS A 32 1.86 -6.45 10.87
C CYS A 32 1.02 -7.68 11.29
N ALA A 33 0.86 -8.66 10.39
CA ALA A 33 0.08 -9.87 10.65
C ALA A 33 0.46 -10.65 11.94
N PRO A 34 1.75 -10.93 12.24
CA PRO A 34 2.18 -11.51 13.52
C PRO A 34 1.71 -10.78 14.79
N HIS A 35 1.36 -9.49 14.70
CA HIS A 35 0.84 -8.70 15.81
C HIS A 35 -0.70 -8.67 15.86
N GLY A 36 -1.38 -9.50 15.07
CA GLY A 36 -2.84 -9.53 14.96
C GLY A 36 -3.42 -8.31 14.25
N LYS A 37 -2.62 -7.62 13.44
CA LYS A 37 -3.06 -6.45 12.67
C LYS A 37 -3.56 -6.85 11.30
N LEU A 38 -4.69 -6.29 10.89
CA LEU A 38 -5.25 -6.43 9.54
C LEU A 38 -4.72 -5.29 8.66
N CYS A 39 -3.45 -5.39 8.24
CA CYS A 39 -2.80 -4.33 7.48
C CYS A 39 -3.31 -4.24 6.05
N GLY A 40 -3.82 -3.05 5.66
CA GLY A 40 -4.33 -2.81 4.30
C GLY A 40 -3.30 -3.10 3.20
N ILE A 41 -2.01 -2.82 3.42
CA ILE A 41 -0.95 -3.16 2.47
C ILE A 41 -0.76 -4.67 2.37
N GLU A 42 -0.60 -5.37 3.50
CA GLU A 42 -0.34 -6.82 3.48
C GLU A 42 -1.51 -7.62 2.89
N LEU A 43 -2.73 -7.11 3.05
CA LEU A 43 -3.95 -7.72 2.51
C LEU A 43 -4.17 -7.45 1.01
N HIS A 44 -3.75 -6.28 0.52
CA HIS A 44 -4.15 -5.77 -0.79
C HIS A 44 -3.00 -5.22 -1.64
N LEU A 45 -1.77 -5.69 -1.41
CA LEU A 45 -0.59 -5.13 -2.07
C LEU A 45 -0.73 -5.11 -3.60
N ALA A 46 -1.22 -6.20 -4.19
CA ALA A 46 -1.34 -6.30 -5.64
C ALA A 46 -2.33 -5.27 -6.19
N GLU A 47 -3.48 -5.11 -5.54
CA GLU A 47 -4.52 -4.15 -5.93
C GLU A 47 -4.03 -2.70 -5.73
N VAL A 48 -3.29 -2.43 -4.65
CA VAL A 48 -2.70 -1.12 -4.37
C VAL A 48 -1.68 -0.72 -5.44
N VAL A 49 -0.84 -1.66 -5.90
CA VAL A 49 0.12 -1.43 -6.99
C VAL A 49 -0.61 -1.24 -8.32
N GLU A 50 -1.57 -2.11 -8.65
CA GLU A 50 -2.36 -2.02 -9.88
C GLU A 50 -3.11 -0.68 -9.97
N LEU A 51 -3.73 -0.23 -8.87
CA LEU A 51 -4.38 1.07 -8.82
C LEU A 51 -3.42 2.23 -9.09
N CYS A 52 -2.17 2.11 -8.64
CA CYS A 52 -1.14 3.12 -8.85
C CYS A 52 -0.81 3.20 -10.34
N HIS A 53 -0.58 2.05 -10.99
CA HIS A 53 -0.29 1.96 -12.43
C HIS A 53 -1.44 2.43 -13.33
N GLN A 54 -2.68 2.38 -12.85
CA GLN A 54 -3.86 2.82 -13.60
C GLN A 54 -4.26 4.26 -13.28
N SER A 55 -3.63 4.90 -12.30
CA SER A 55 -3.92 6.29 -11.93
C SER A 55 -2.96 7.23 -12.66
N PRO A 56 -3.42 8.41 -13.11
CA PRO A 56 -2.50 9.37 -13.71
C PRO A 56 -1.40 9.77 -12.72
N SER A 57 -0.13 9.62 -13.12
CA SER A 57 1.01 10.01 -12.28
C SER A 57 0.92 11.48 -11.85
N GLY A 58 1.33 11.77 -10.61
CA GLY A 58 1.30 13.10 -10.01
C GLY A 58 -0.06 13.59 -9.51
N LEU A 59 -1.14 12.80 -9.67
CA LEU A 59 -2.47 13.12 -9.12
C LEU A 59 -2.88 12.09 -8.06
N LEU A 60 -2.79 12.49 -6.79
CA LEU A 60 -3.16 11.61 -5.67
C LEU A 60 -4.67 11.44 -5.48
N GLU A 61 -5.47 12.46 -5.77
CA GLU A 61 -6.92 12.42 -5.50
C GLU A 61 -7.66 11.33 -6.29
N PRO A 62 -7.42 11.14 -7.61
CA PRO A 62 -7.98 10.02 -8.36
C PRO A 62 -7.59 8.66 -7.76
N TYR A 63 -6.33 8.51 -7.35
CA TYR A 63 -5.86 7.29 -6.69
C TYR A 63 -6.60 7.04 -5.37
N ARG A 64 -6.79 8.07 -4.55
CA ARG A 64 -7.50 7.96 -3.26
C ARG A 64 -8.96 7.57 -3.43
N ILE A 65 -9.68 8.18 -4.36
CA ILE A 65 -11.08 7.83 -4.67
C ILE A 65 -11.18 6.36 -5.07
N ARG A 66 -10.35 5.94 -6.02
CA ARG A 66 -10.33 4.55 -6.50
C ARG A 66 -9.90 3.56 -5.42
N PHE A 67 -8.93 3.93 -4.57
CA PHE A 67 -8.55 3.10 -3.43
C PHE A 67 -9.74 2.85 -2.47
N HIS A 68 -10.57 3.86 -2.21
CA HIS A 68 -11.78 3.66 -1.39
C HIS A 68 -12.84 2.81 -2.08
N GLU A 69 -13.04 2.99 -3.38
CA GLU A 69 -14.04 2.29 -4.18
C GLU A 69 -13.66 0.84 -4.50
N GLU A 70 -12.37 0.59 -4.77
CA GLU A 70 -11.87 -0.67 -5.34
C GLU A 70 -11.00 -1.47 -4.37
N VAL A 71 -10.57 -0.93 -3.22
CA VAL A 71 -9.81 -1.71 -2.22
C VAL A 71 -10.51 -1.69 -0.87
N CYS A 72 -10.81 -0.51 -0.34
CA CYS A 72 -11.48 -0.43 0.96
C CYS A 72 -12.88 -1.02 0.94
N SER A 73 -13.59 -0.94 -0.19
CA SER A 73 -15.00 -1.34 -0.29
C SER A 73 -15.23 -2.82 0.07
N HIS A 74 -14.24 -3.68 -0.19
CA HIS A 74 -14.27 -5.11 0.08
C HIS A 74 -13.14 -5.58 1.02
N CYS A 75 -12.48 -4.64 1.73
CA CYS A 75 -11.41 -4.96 2.65
C CYS A 75 -11.94 -5.73 3.88
N ALA A 76 -11.32 -6.85 4.22
CA ALA A 76 -11.67 -7.62 5.43
C ALA A 76 -11.50 -6.81 6.73
N ASN A 77 -10.66 -5.76 6.72
CA ASN A 77 -10.49 -4.86 7.85
C ASN A 77 -11.66 -3.88 8.03
N ARG A 78 -12.50 -3.67 7.01
CA ARG A 78 -13.49 -2.57 6.95
C ARG A 78 -14.52 -2.62 8.08
N GLU A 79 -14.95 -3.83 8.46
CA GLU A 79 -15.95 -4.05 9.53
C GLU A 79 -15.32 -4.15 10.92
N SER A 80 -13.99 -4.02 11.03
CA SER A 80 -13.26 -4.14 12.28
C SER A 80 -13.05 -2.78 12.96
N THR A 81 -12.67 -2.80 14.24
CA THR A 81 -12.27 -1.60 14.98
C THR A 81 -10.90 -1.04 14.57
N GLN A 82 -10.15 -1.73 13.71
CA GLN A 82 -8.88 -1.25 13.14
C GLN A 82 -9.09 -0.43 11.84
N CYS A 83 -10.35 -0.16 11.45
CA CYS A 83 -10.73 0.75 10.37
C CYS A 83 -11.28 2.07 10.95
N PRO A 84 -10.91 3.27 10.44
CA PRO A 84 -10.00 3.52 9.32
C PRO A 84 -8.56 3.12 9.66
N CYS A 85 -7.90 2.42 8.73
CA CYS A 85 -6.53 1.98 8.94
C CYS A 85 -5.54 3.10 8.59
N PRO A 86 -4.31 3.07 9.12
CA PRO A 86 -3.28 4.07 8.81
C PRO A 86 -3.00 4.29 7.34
N LEU A 87 -3.23 3.27 6.49
CA LEU A 87 -2.94 3.36 5.07
C LEU A 87 -3.71 4.51 4.40
N ASP A 88 -4.93 4.86 4.84
CA ASP A 88 -5.72 5.93 4.22
C ASP A 88 -4.99 7.29 4.19
N TYR A 89 -4.36 7.68 5.30
CA TYR A 89 -3.57 8.91 5.34
C TYR A 89 -2.12 8.72 4.90
N LEU A 90 -1.66 7.47 4.73
CA LEU A 90 -0.33 7.13 4.23
C LEU A 90 -0.32 6.81 2.72
N LEU A 91 -1.45 6.92 2.01
CA LEU A 91 -1.53 6.72 0.56
C LEU A 91 -0.49 7.53 -0.23
N PRO A 92 -0.17 8.81 0.08
CA PRO A 92 0.90 9.51 -0.62
C PRO A 92 2.24 8.76 -0.56
N LEU A 93 2.62 8.25 0.62
CA LEU A 93 3.86 7.50 0.79
C LEU A 93 3.81 6.14 0.10
N ALA A 94 2.63 5.53 0.00
CA ALA A 94 2.44 4.27 -0.72
C ALA A 94 2.65 4.47 -2.22
N VAL A 95 2.05 5.51 -2.80
CA VAL A 95 2.25 5.90 -4.20
C VAL A 95 3.73 6.19 -4.47
N GLU A 96 4.37 7.04 -3.65
CA GLU A 96 5.80 7.36 -3.79
C GLU A 96 6.70 6.12 -3.70
N ALA A 97 6.34 5.14 -2.87
CA ALA A 97 7.08 3.89 -2.76
C ALA A 97 6.92 3.02 -4.02
N ILE A 98 5.73 2.97 -4.59
CA ILE A 98 5.45 2.21 -5.80
C ILE A 98 6.14 2.85 -7.00
N GLU A 99 5.97 4.16 -7.20
CA GLU A 99 6.61 4.90 -8.27
C GLU A 99 8.14 4.78 -8.20
N ALA A 100 8.75 4.79 -7.01
CA ALA A 100 10.19 4.60 -6.85
C ALA A 100 10.69 3.20 -7.24
N VAL A 101 9.84 2.18 -7.13
CA VAL A 101 10.14 0.83 -7.62
C VAL A 101 9.96 0.76 -9.13
N ASP A 102 8.88 1.37 -9.64
CA ASP A 102 8.60 1.48 -11.08
C ASP A 102 9.74 2.17 -11.84
N GLU A 103 10.27 3.28 -11.30
CA GLU A 103 11.43 3.99 -11.85
C GLU A 103 12.66 3.09 -11.96
N ARG A 104 12.96 2.29 -10.93
CA ARG A 104 14.09 1.34 -10.95
C ARG A 104 13.87 0.22 -11.96
N ARG A 105 12.61 -0.18 -12.15
CA ARG A 105 12.20 -1.21 -13.10
C ARG A 105 12.01 -0.67 -14.53
N GLN A 106 12.12 0.65 -14.71
CA GLN A 106 11.86 1.33 -15.98
C GLN A 106 10.43 1.06 -16.50
N ILE A 107 9.49 0.88 -15.57
CA ILE A 107 8.07 0.84 -15.87
C ILE A 107 7.64 2.30 -16.02
N CYS A 108 7.22 2.70 -17.22
CA CYS A 108 6.65 4.03 -17.43
C CYS A 108 5.37 4.15 -16.61
N ALA A 109 5.40 4.98 -15.57
CA ALA A 109 4.22 5.45 -14.83
C ALA A 109 3.43 6.47 -15.66
#